data_AF-A0A0C3KP83-F1
#
_entry.id   AF-A0A0C3KP83-F1
#
_cell.length_a   1.000
_cell.length_b   1.000
_cell.length_c   1.000
_cell.angle_alpha   90.00
_cell.angle_beta   90.00
_cell.angle_gamma   90.00
#
_symmetry.space_group_name_H-M   'P 1'
#
loop_
_entity.id
_entity.type
_entity.pdbx_description
1 polymer ?
#
loop_
_entity_poly.entity_id
_entity_poly.type
_entity_poly.pdbx_seq_one_letter_code
_entity_poly.pdbx_strand_id
1 'polypeptide(L)'
;MDDSRVGRANARIGDVLDYFNKPISKEILPQPQHKPYTLCLSLDDLLITSTWDRQNGWRTAKRPGVDYFIAYLSQFFEIVIFTSQQSYTAMPVVEQLDPYGQYIVYRLPREYTRNIRGKIVKDLAYLNRDLSKVILIDTVPDHISAQPENSILLPKWTGDARDRGLVGLIPFLESVGILQPQDVRPVLKAYEGKDIPAAYAQVEADYKKRFIDAWEKKHEGKRAPASASVGRVSSLFGGSSGAVADPSQPPPTYLELKRKEAQEMYRREQQWMKENEEELKKMIEADKQAQMAEMGGTLLGALAGVGFKPPEGEEKPGETQASASGADAVPVSTAKQ
;
A
#
# COMPACT_ATOMS: atom_id res chain seq x y z
N MET A 1 12.04 33.18 -24.60
CA MET A 1 11.72 33.39 -23.18
C MET A 1 11.84 34.88 -22.93
N ASP A 2 10.77 35.53 -22.46
CA ASP A 2 10.78 36.96 -22.16
C ASP A 2 11.51 37.21 -20.84
N ASP A 3 12.69 37.86 -20.89
CA ASP A 3 13.63 38.05 -19.77
C ASP A 3 13.20 39.17 -18.80
N SER A 4 11.98 39.67 -18.99
CA SER A 4 11.39 40.75 -18.22
C SER A 4 11.16 40.34 -16.75
N ARG A 5 11.19 41.31 -15.82
CA ARG A 5 10.85 41.08 -14.40
C ARG A 5 9.45 40.48 -14.24
N VAL A 6 8.54 40.79 -15.16
CA VAL A 6 7.17 40.24 -15.24
C VAL A 6 7.19 38.78 -15.71
N GLY A 7 8.01 38.45 -16.72
CA GLY A 7 8.24 37.07 -17.16
C GLY A 7 8.77 36.17 -16.03
N ARG A 8 9.71 36.67 -15.23
CA ARG A 8 10.24 35.95 -14.05
C ARG A 8 9.24 35.83 -12.90
N ALA A 9 8.41 36.84 -12.67
CA ALA A 9 7.35 36.77 -11.66
C ALA A 9 6.26 35.77 -12.07
N ASN A 10 5.85 35.78 -13.34
CA ASN A 10 4.88 34.85 -13.90
C ASN A 10 5.42 33.41 -13.94
N ALA A 11 6.71 33.23 -14.25
CA ALA A 11 7.37 31.93 -14.18
C ALA A 11 7.42 31.40 -12.74
N ARG A 12 7.75 32.25 -11.74
CA ARG A 12 7.74 31.84 -10.32
C ARG A 12 6.35 31.50 -9.81
N ILE A 13 5.33 32.26 -10.20
CA ILE A 13 3.93 31.96 -9.85
C ILE A 13 3.49 30.66 -10.55
N GLY A 14 3.89 30.48 -11.82
CA GLY A 14 3.69 29.26 -12.58
C GLY A 14 4.36 28.04 -11.97
N ASP A 15 5.61 28.15 -11.53
CA ASP A 15 6.40 27.08 -10.89
C ASP A 15 5.83 26.69 -9.52
N VAL A 16 5.39 27.68 -8.72
CA VAL A 16 4.71 27.43 -7.44
C VAL A 16 3.37 26.74 -7.69
N LEU A 17 2.60 27.17 -8.68
CA LEU A 17 1.35 26.51 -9.06
C LEU A 17 1.58 25.12 -9.64
N ASP A 18 2.63 24.93 -10.44
CA ASP A 18 2.99 23.65 -11.06
C ASP A 18 3.39 22.60 -10.02
N TYR A 19 4.10 23.00 -8.95
CA TYR A 19 4.40 22.14 -7.81
C TYR A 19 3.13 21.54 -7.16
N PHE A 20 2.02 22.28 -7.15
CA PHE A 20 0.74 21.81 -6.59
C PHE A 20 -0.16 21.09 -7.63
N ASN A 21 0.06 21.33 -8.92
CA ASN A 21 -0.83 20.86 -9.99
C ASN A 21 -0.30 19.61 -10.73
N LYS A 22 1.02 19.41 -10.71
CA LYS A 22 1.70 18.26 -11.33
C LYS A 22 2.25 17.34 -10.24
N PRO A 23 2.15 16.01 -10.41
CA PRO A 23 2.73 15.07 -9.46
C PRO A 23 4.25 15.22 -9.43
N ILE A 24 4.85 14.89 -8.29
CA ILE A 24 6.30 14.96 -8.02
C ILE A 24 7.12 14.25 -9.10
N SER A 25 6.58 13.17 -9.68
CA SER A 25 7.19 12.40 -10.75
C SER A 25 6.15 12.01 -11.82
N LYS A 26 6.65 11.71 -13.03
CA LYS A 26 5.83 11.18 -14.13
C LYS A 26 5.24 9.80 -13.80
N GLU A 27 5.97 9.02 -13.01
CA GLU A 27 5.58 7.69 -12.52
C GLU A 27 5.86 7.67 -11.02
N ILE A 28 4.80 7.48 -10.23
CA ILE A 28 4.84 7.58 -8.76
C ILE A 28 5.43 6.30 -8.15
N LEU A 29 5.13 5.14 -8.74
CA LEU A 29 5.60 3.85 -8.24
C LEU A 29 6.64 3.23 -9.20
N PRO A 30 7.60 2.44 -8.68
CA PRO A 30 8.48 1.64 -9.51
C PRO A 30 7.70 0.54 -10.24
N GLN A 31 8.37 -0.20 -11.13
CA GLN A 31 7.74 -1.29 -11.87
C GLN A 31 7.11 -2.34 -10.92
N PRO A 32 5.97 -2.94 -11.30
CA PRO A 32 5.26 -3.90 -10.47
C PRO A 32 6.10 -5.17 -10.26
N GLN A 33 6.31 -5.57 -9.00
CA GLN A 33 7.23 -6.67 -8.65
C GLN A 33 6.52 -8.00 -8.34
N HIS A 34 5.32 -7.99 -7.74
CA HIS A 34 4.80 -9.20 -7.07
C HIS A 34 3.32 -9.54 -7.29
N LYS A 35 2.42 -8.55 -7.30
CA LYS A 35 0.96 -8.80 -7.39
C LYS A 35 0.40 -8.25 -8.70
N PRO A 36 -0.53 -8.97 -9.36
CA PRO A 36 -1.09 -8.52 -10.63
C PRO A 36 -2.09 -7.36 -10.48
N TYR A 37 -2.73 -7.21 -9.31
CA TYR A 37 -3.69 -6.16 -9.02
C TYR A 37 -3.19 -5.23 -7.92
N THR A 38 -3.54 -3.95 -8.04
CA THR A 38 -3.23 -2.91 -7.06
C THR A 38 -4.53 -2.42 -6.42
N LEU A 39 -4.57 -2.41 -5.10
CA LEU A 39 -5.68 -1.88 -4.32
C LEU A 39 -5.23 -0.61 -3.59
N CYS A 40 -5.68 0.53 -4.08
CA CYS A 40 -5.45 1.82 -3.47
C CYS A 40 -6.53 2.11 -2.42
N LEU A 41 -6.12 2.42 -1.19
CA LEU A 41 -7.03 2.69 -0.07
C LEU A 41 -6.81 4.11 0.45
N SER A 42 -7.90 4.87 0.58
CA SER A 42 -7.87 6.10 1.39
C SER A 42 -7.63 5.81 2.87
N LEU A 43 -7.06 6.75 3.61
CA LEU A 43 -6.83 6.59 5.04
C LEU A 43 -8.01 7.14 5.85
N ASP A 44 -8.28 8.43 5.70
CA ASP A 44 -9.30 9.16 6.45
C ASP A 44 -10.73 8.77 6.08
N ASP A 45 -11.54 8.63 7.11
CA ASP A 45 -12.95 8.22 7.07
C ASP A 45 -13.18 6.85 6.39
N LEU A 46 -12.12 6.16 5.94
CA LEU A 46 -12.18 4.82 5.34
C LEU A 46 -11.62 3.76 6.28
N LEU A 47 -10.35 3.87 6.67
CA LEU A 47 -9.63 2.91 7.52
C LEU A 47 -9.59 3.38 8.98
N ILE A 48 -9.46 4.70 9.16
CA ILE A 48 -9.45 5.37 10.45
C ILE A 48 -10.37 6.59 10.42
N THR A 49 -10.70 7.11 11.60
CA THR A 49 -11.29 8.44 11.74
C THR A 49 -10.60 9.16 12.88
N SER A 50 -10.33 10.45 12.69
CA SER A 50 -9.64 11.29 13.66
C SER A 50 -10.62 12.33 14.20
N THR A 51 -10.74 12.40 15.51
CA THR A 51 -11.59 13.36 16.21
C THR A 51 -10.71 14.25 17.07
N TRP A 52 -11.06 15.53 17.21
CA TRP A 52 -10.38 16.44 18.11
C TRP A 52 -11.33 16.91 19.20
N ASP A 53 -10.86 16.88 20.43
CA ASP A 53 -11.54 17.49 21.56
C ASP A 53 -10.56 18.35 22.39
N ARG A 54 -11.09 19.31 23.15
CA ARG A 54 -10.27 20.25 23.93
C ARG A 54 -9.55 19.60 25.11
N GLN A 55 -10.02 18.46 25.61
CA GLN A 55 -9.51 17.81 26.82
C GLN A 55 -8.37 16.82 26.53
N ASN A 56 -8.49 16.08 25.43
CA ASN A 56 -7.65 14.97 25.03
C ASN A 56 -6.89 15.26 23.72
N GLY A 57 -7.21 16.34 23.02
CA GLY A 57 -6.59 16.67 21.74
C GLY A 57 -7.05 15.76 20.61
N TRP A 58 -6.14 15.45 19.69
CA TRP A 58 -6.42 14.56 18.56
C TRP A 58 -6.45 13.10 19.00
N ARG A 59 -7.51 12.39 18.64
CA ARG A 59 -7.71 10.97 18.89
C ARG A 59 -8.12 10.26 17.61
N THR A 60 -7.40 9.21 17.28
CA THR A 60 -7.63 8.40 16.09
C THR A 60 -8.25 7.06 16.48
N ALA A 61 -9.35 6.70 15.84
CA ALA A 61 -10.00 5.40 16.00
C ALA A 61 -9.77 4.54 14.76
N LYS A 62 -9.57 3.24 14.97
CA LYS A 62 -9.48 2.23 13.90
C LYS A 62 -10.86 1.73 13.51
N ARG A 63 -11.14 1.63 12.21
CA ARG A 63 -12.39 1.05 11.73
C ARG A 63 -12.45 -0.43 12.09
N PRO A 64 -13.59 -0.95 12.59
CA PRO A 64 -13.72 -2.37 12.90
C PRO A 64 -13.31 -3.27 11.73
N GLY A 65 -12.37 -4.17 11.98
CA GLY A 65 -11.87 -5.13 10.99
C GLY A 65 -10.82 -4.59 10.02
N VAL A 66 -10.30 -3.37 10.21
CA VAL A 66 -9.25 -2.79 9.35
C VAL A 66 -7.99 -3.65 9.26
N ASP A 67 -7.52 -4.19 10.40
CA ASP A 67 -6.30 -5.00 10.45
C ASP A 67 -6.49 -6.29 9.62
N TYR A 68 -7.65 -6.95 9.80
CA TYR A 68 -8.01 -8.14 9.02
C TYR A 68 -8.19 -7.82 7.54
N PHE A 69 -8.82 -6.70 7.20
CA PHE A 69 -9.04 -6.28 5.82
C PHE A 69 -7.71 -6.11 5.07
N ILE A 70 -6.75 -5.40 5.67
CA ILE A 70 -5.43 -5.15 5.07
C ILE A 70 -4.63 -6.45 4.97
N ALA A 71 -4.50 -7.18 6.08
CA ALA A 71 -3.70 -8.40 6.14
C ALA A 71 -4.26 -9.53 5.25
N TYR A 72 -5.59 -9.68 5.18
CA TYR A 72 -6.20 -10.71 4.35
C TYR A 72 -6.10 -10.39 2.86
N LEU A 73 -6.34 -9.13 2.45
CA LEU A 73 -6.33 -8.73 1.05
C LEU A 73 -4.91 -8.56 0.47
N SER A 74 -3.88 -8.35 1.31
CA SER A 74 -2.48 -8.34 0.87
C SER A 74 -2.05 -9.63 0.18
N GLN A 75 -2.74 -10.75 0.47
CA GLN A 75 -2.54 -12.02 -0.23
C GLN A 75 -2.90 -11.95 -1.72
N PHE A 76 -3.82 -11.06 -2.11
CA PHE A 76 -4.33 -10.96 -3.47
C PHE A 76 -3.88 -9.69 -4.19
N PHE A 77 -3.76 -8.58 -3.46
CA PHE A 77 -3.51 -7.25 -4.00
C PHE A 77 -2.18 -6.67 -3.49
N GLU A 78 -1.55 -5.85 -4.31
CA GLU A 78 -0.59 -4.86 -3.85
C GLU A 78 -1.36 -3.74 -3.15
N ILE A 79 -1.27 -3.68 -1.81
CA ILE A 79 -1.96 -2.65 -1.03
C ILE A 79 -1.15 -1.35 -1.06
N VAL A 80 -1.81 -0.27 -1.49
CA VAL A 80 -1.25 1.07 -1.53
C VAL A 80 -2.13 2.00 -0.70
N ILE A 81 -1.58 2.62 0.34
CA ILE A 81 -2.31 3.68 1.06
C ILE A 81 -2.14 4.97 0.28
N PHE A 82 -3.22 5.48 -0.31
CA PHE A 82 -3.22 6.75 -1.03
C PHE A 82 -4.09 7.74 -0.25
N THR A 83 -3.48 8.66 0.50
CA THR A 83 -4.17 9.56 1.43
C THR A 83 -4.06 11.03 1.01
N SER A 84 -5.06 11.83 1.40
CA SER A 84 -5.05 13.29 1.24
C SER A 84 -4.40 14.02 2.43
N GLN A 85 -3.94 13.28 3.45
CA GLN A 85 -3.16 13.81 4.57
C GLN A 85 -1.69 14.00 4.22
N GLN A 86 -1.08 15.00 4.83
CA GLN A 86 0.36 15.24 4.73
C GLN A 86 1.16 14.07 5.33
N SER A 87 2.36 13.82 4.79
CA SER A 87 3.25 12.75 5.22
C SER A 87 3.47 12.70 6.73
N TYR A 88 3.77 13.84 7.37
CA TYR A 88 4.04 13.91 8.81
C TYR A 88 2.86 13.50 9.71
N THR A 89 1.62 13.58 9.21
CA THR A 89 0.42 13.15 9.96
C THR A 89 0.06 11.71 9.64
N ALA A 90 0.15 11.32 8.37
CA ALA A 90 -0.31 10.02 7.90
C ALA A 90 0.68 8.88 8.21
N MET A 91 1.99 9.10 8.06
CA MET A 91 2.97 8.01 8.16
C MET A 91 2.96 7.33 9.54
N PRO A 92 2.94 8.05 10.68
CA PRO A 92 2.87 7.41 12.00
C PRO A 92 1.61 6.56 12.18
N VAL A 93 0.48 6.97 11.61
CA VAL A 93 -0.77 6.20 11.65
C VAL A 93 -0.65 4.91 10.82
N VAL A 94 -0.09 5.01 9.61
CA VAL A 94 0.11 3.85 8.72
C VAL A 94 1.09 2.86 9.35
N GLU A 95 2.14 3.33 10.00
CA GLU A 95 3.08 2.49 10.77
C GLU A 95 2.40 1.78 11.94
N GLN A 96 1.38 2.39 12.58
CA GLN A 96 0.61 1.71 13.61
C GLN A 96 -0.38 0.68 13.05
N LEU A 97 -0.87 0.87 11.82
CA LEU A 97 -1.72 -0.10 11.11
C LEU A 97 -0.94 -1.31 10.61
N ASP A 98 0.30 -1.10 10.17
CA ASP A 98 1.22 -2.16 9.73
C ASP A 98 2.61 -1.98 10.38
N PRO A 99 2.77 -2.36 11.67
CA PRO A 99 4.01 -2.16 12.41
C PRO A 99 5.22 -2.88 11.82
N TYR A 100 4.96 -3.95 11.08
CA TYR A 100 5.97 -4.80 10.49
C TYR A 100 6.25 -4.48 9.02
N GLY A 101 5.46 -3.58 8.41
CA GLY A 101 5.57 -3.26 6.99
C GLY A 101 5.34 -4.46 6.07
N GLN A 102 4.58 -5.45 6.52
CA GLN A 102 4.39 -6.72 5.81
C GLN A 102 3.29 -6.64 4.74
N TYR A 103 2.30 -5.78 4.95
CA TYR A 103 1.06 -5.78 4.18
C TYR A 103 0.95 -4.58 3.23
N ILE A 104 1.38 -3.41 3.69
CA ILE A 104 1.28 -2.15 2.93
C ILE A 104 2.57 -1.93 2.16
N VAL A 105 2.50 -2.05 0.83
CA VAL A 105 3.68 -1.98 -0.04
C VAL A 105 4.12 -0.54 -0.27
N TYR A 106 3.18 0.35 -0.55
CA TYR A 106 3.46 1.77 -0.82
C TYR A 106 2.54 2.70 -0.03
N ARG A 107 3.10 3.87 0.31
CA ARG A 107 2.44 4.93 1.08
C ARG A 107 2.54 6.22 0.28
N LEU A 108 1.40 6.69 -0.21
CA LEU A 108 1.25 7.87 -1.05
C LEU A 108 0.49 8.94 -0.26
N PRO A 109 1.20 9.81 0.49
CA PRO A 109 0.59 10.95 1.17
C PRO A 109 0.17 12.07 0.20
N ARG A 110 -0.31 13.17 0.76
CA ARG A 110 -0.90 14.32 0.05
C ARG A 110 -0.02 14.84 -1.08
N GLU A 111 1.28 14.79 -0.91
CA GLU A 111 2.29 15.26 -1.84
C GLU A 111 2.23 14.53 -3.19
N TYR A 112 1.62 13.34 -3.25
CA TYR A 112 1.39 12.56 -4.48
C TYR A 112 0.02 12.80 -5.14
N THR A 113 -0.86 13.58 -4.50
CA THR A 113 -2.15 13.94 -5.09
C THR A 113 -2.01 15.15 -6.02
N ARG A 114 -3.01 15.38 -6.87
CA ARG A 114 -3.09 16.56 -7.71
C ARG A 114 -4.12 17.55 -7.17
N ASN A 115 -3.82 18.83 -7.29
CA ASN A 115 -4.83 19.87 -7.12
C ASN A 115 -5.45 20.20 -8.48
N ILE A 116 -6.72 19.87 -8.67
CA ILE A 116 -7.48 20.22 -9.88
C ILE A 116 -8.59 21.17 -9.47
N ARG A 117 -8.46 22.44 -9.84
CA ARG A 117 -9.45 23.50 -9.54
C ARG A 117 -9.77 23.63 -8.04
N GLY A 118 -8.75 23.55 -7.19
CA GLY A 118 -8.91 23.64 -5.73
C GLY A 118 -9.33 22.35 -5.05
N LYS A 119 -9.55 21.27 -5.81
CA LYS A 119 -9.95 19.95 -5.28
C LYS A 119 -8.78 18.98 -5.33
N ILE A 120 -8.73 18.11 -4.33
CA ILE A 120 -7.72 17.05 -4.23
C ILE A 120 -8.18 15.90 -5.10
N VAL A 121 -7.33 15.46 -6.02
CA VAL A 121 -7.61 14.37 -6.93
C VAL A 121 -6.49 13.33 -6.83
N LYS A 122 -6.86 12.07 -6.66
CA LYS A 122 -5.97 10.91 -6.63
C LYS A 122 -5.93 10.32 -8.04
N ASP A 123 -5.05 10.88 -8.86
CA ASP A 123 -4.97 10.53 -10.28
C ASP A 123 -4.17 9.22 -10.48
N LEU A 124 -4.90 8.15 -10.80
CA LEU A 124 -4.36 6.80 -10.93
C LEU A 124 -3.45 6.64 -12.16
N ALA A 125 -3.55 7.54 -13.16
CA ALA A 125 -2.73 7.48 -14.36
C ALA A 125 -1.23 7.61 -14.07
N TYR A 126 -0.86 8.18 -12.93
CA TYR A 126 0.53 8.36 -12.50
C TYR A 126 1.05 7.23 -11.62
N LEU A 127 0.23 6.24 -11.26
CA LEU A 127 0.66 5.13 -10.41
C LEU A 127 1.64 4.17 -11.07
N ASN A 128 1.88 4.28 -12.39
CA ASN A 128 2.69 3.31 -13.14
C ASN A 128 2.16 1.87 -12.99
N ARG A 129 0.83 1.74 -13.10
CA ARG A 129 0.10 0.48 -13.02
C ARG A 129 -0.90 0.42 -14.17
N ASP A 130 -1.19 -0.79 -14.63
CA ASP A 130 -2.23 -1.01 -15.63
C ASP A 130 -3.60 -0.72 -15.00
N LEU A 131 -4.29 0.32 -15.50
CA LEU A 131 -5.61 0.72 -14.98
C LEU A 131 -6.67 -0.39 -15.10
N SER A 132 -6.50 -1.39 -15.96
CA SER A 132 -7.39 -2.55 -15.98
C SER A 132 -7.31 -3.41 -14.71
N LYS A 133 -6.28 -3.19 -13.87
CA LYS A 133 -5.97 -3.97 -12.66
C LYS A 133 -5.83 -3.11 -11.39
N VAL A 134 -6.25 -1.84 -11.44
CA VAL A 134 -6.20 -0.93 -10.30
C VAL A 134 -7.61 -0.68 -9.78
N ILE A 135 -7.78 -0.77 -8.46
CA ILE A 135 -9.03 -0.41 -7.76
C ILE A 135 -8.69 0.64 -6.70
N LEU A 136 -9.40 1.77 -6.70
CA LEU A 136 -9.32 2.80 -5.66
C LEU A 136 -10.56 2.73 -4.76
N ILE A 137 -10.37 2.64 -3.45
CA ILE A 137 -11.47 2.76 -2.49
C ILE A 137 -11.30 4.08 -1.75
N ASP A 138 -12.33 4.92 -1.82
CA ASP A 138 -12.34 6.24 -1.21
C ASP A 138 -13.71 6.56 -0.61
N THR A 139 -13.79 7.64 0.13
CA THR A 139 -15.02 8.16 0.73
C THR A 139 -15.34 9.57 0.24
N VAL A 140 -14.41 10.23 -0.47
CA VAL A 140 -14.59 11.59 -1.00
C VAL A 140 -14.71 11.54 -2.52
N PRO A 141 -15.84 11.98 -3.11
CA PRO A 141 -16.05 11.98 -4.57
C PRO A 141 -14.99 12.74 -5.37
N ASP A 142 -14.47 13.84 -4.80
CA ASP A 142 -13.45 14.65 -5.47
C ASP A 142 -12.13 13.89 -5.65
N HIS A 143 -11.78 12.99 -4.72
CA HIS A 143 -10.54 12.21 -4.83
C HIS A 143 -10.56 11.28 -6.06
N ILE A 144 -11.72 10.74 -6.41
CA ILE A 144 -11.87 9.74 -7.48
C ILE A 144 -12.18 10.36 -8.84
N SER A 145 -12.28 11.69 -8.94
CA SER A 145 -12.86 12.35 -10.11
C SER A 145 -12.10 12.14 -11.43
N ALA A 146 -10.83 11.75 -11.37
CA ALA A 146 -10.02 11.47 -12.55
C ALA A 146 -10.30 10.09 -13.18
N GLN A 147 -10.63 9.08 -12.37
CA GLN A 147 -10.92 7.70 -12.81
C GLN A 147 -12.05 7.09 -11.96
N PRO A 148 -13.30 7.58 -12.09
CA PRO A 148 -14.44 7.05 -11.34
C PRO A 148 -14.72 5.57 -11.66
N GLU A 149 -14.43 5.11 -12.89
CA GLU A 149 -14.62 3.74 -13.35
C GLU A 149 -13.70 2.70 -12.66
N ASN A 150 -12.62 3.17 -12.03
CA ASN A 150 -11.69 2.37 -11.24
C ASN A 150 -11.97 2.44 -9.74
N SER A 151 -13.03 3.14 -9.34
CA SER A 151 -13.20 3.57 -7.95
C SER A 151 -14.46 3.02 -7.30
N ILE A 152 -14.35 2.64 -6.03
CA ILE A 152 -15.46 2.30 -5.16
C ILE A 152 -15.58 3.42 -4.13
N LEU A 153 -16.70 4.14 -4.18
CA LEU A 153 -17.02 5.17 -3.21
C LEU A 153 -17.82 4.56 -2.04
N LEU A 154 -17.22 4.54 -0.86
CA LEU A 154 -17.89 4.11 0.37
C LEU A 154 -18.39 5.31 1.18
N PRO A 155 -19.46 5.13 2.00
CA PRO A 155 -19.82 6.11 3.00
C PRO A 155 -18.66 6.34 3.98
N LYS A 156 -18.51 7.60 4.39
CA LYS A 156 -17.58 7.99 5.46
C LYS A 156 -17.91 7.26 6.75
N TRP A 157 -16.90 6.67 7.38
CA TRP A 157 -17.03 6.06 8.68
C TRP A 157 -16.85 7.10 9.79
N THR A 158 -17.85 7.22 10.65
CA THR A 158 -17.92 8.26 11.70
C THR A 158 -17.54 7.73 13.09
N GLY A 159 -16.90 6.56 13.18
CA GLY A 159 -16.48 5.97 14.45
C GLY A 159 -17.42 4.91 15.05
N ASP A 160 -18.48 4.48 14.35
CA ASP A 160 -19.36 3.42 14.87
C ASP A 160 -18.61 2.07 14.95
N ALA A 161 -18.53 1.51 16.15
CA ALA A 161 -17.88 0.22 16.42
C ALA A 161 -18.64 -0.98 15.82
N ARG A 162 -19.92 -0.80 15.46
CA ARG A 162 -20.75 -1.83 14.82
C ARG A 162 -20.67 -1.80 13.29
N ASP A 163 -19.90 -0.87 12.71
CA ASP A 163 -19.70 -0.80 11.26
C ASP A 163 -19.18 -2.15 10.74
N ARG A 164 -19.81 -2.63 9.67
CA ARG A 164 -19.41 -3.83 8.92
C ARG A 164 -19.11 -3.51 7.46
N GLY A 165 -19.08 -2.23 7.07
CA GLY A 165 -18.96 -1.83 5.67
C GLY A 165 -17.64 -2.27 5.06
N LEU A 166 -16.54 -2.11 5.80
CA LEU A 166 -15.21 -2.49 5.31
C LEU A 166 -15.07 -4.02 5.17
N VAL A 167 -15.48 -4.78 6.20
CA VAL A 167 -15.42 -6.25 6.20
C VAL A 167 -16.37 -6.86 5.17
N GLY A 168 -17.55 -6.27 4.99
CA GLY A 168 -18.55 -6.73 4.01
C GLY A 168 -18.06 -6.65 2.56
N LEU A 169 -17.04 -5.83 2.27
CA LEU A 169 -16.47 -5.69 0.94
C LEU A 169 -15.44 -6.79 0.61
N ILE A 170 -14.94 -7.51 1.62
CA ILE A 170 -13.90 -8.55 1.46
C ILE A 170 -14.33 -9.63 0.46
N PRO A 171 -15.53 -10.26 0.54
CA PRO A 171 -15.89 -11.33 -0.39
C PRO A 171 -15.88 -10.88 -1.86
N PHE A 172 -16.28 -9.64 -2.13
CA PHE A 172 -16.23 -9.06 -3.47
C PHE A 172 -14.79 -8.89 -3.95
N LEU A 173 -13.93 -8.22 -3.17
CA LEU A 173 -12.53 -7.97 -3.56
C LEU A 173 -11.73 -9.27 -3.66
N GLU A 174 -11.95 -10.21 -2.74
CA GLU A 174 -11.38 -11.55 -2.76
C GLU A 174 -11.75 -12.28 -4.06
N SER A 175 -13.02 -12.20 -4.50
CA SER A 175 -13.45 -12.81 -5.75
C SER A 175 -12.73 -12.24 -6.97
N VAL A 176 -12.49 -10.92 -6.99
CA VAL A 176 -11.71 -10.26 -8.04
C VAL A 176 -10.26 -10.76 -8.02
N GLY A 177 -9.67 -10.87 -6.83
CA GLY A 177 -8.31 -11.40 -6.66
C GLY A 177 -8.14 -12.88 -7.03
N ILE A 178 -9.17 -13.70 -6.81
CA ILE A 178 -9.18 -15.13 -7.15
C ILE A 178 -9.47 -15.37 -8.63
N LEU A 179 -10.51 -14.73 -9.18
CA LEU A 179 -10.95 -14.94 -10.56
C LEU A 179 -10.07 -14.21 -11.58
N GLN A 180 -9.38 -13.16 -11.14
CA GLN A 180 -8.44 -12.38 -11.94
C GLN A 180 -9.04 -11.94 -13.30
N PRO A 181 -10.12 -11.13 -13.29
CA PRO A 181 -10.71 -10.63 -14.52
C PRO A 181 -9.70 -9.77 -15.30
N GLN A 182 -9.69 -9.89 -16.63
CA GLN A 182 -8.76 -9.13 -17.49
C GLN A 182 -8.87 -7.62 -17.28
N ASP A 183 -10.07 -7.12 -16.97
CA ASP A 183 -10.33 -5.72 -16.63
C ASP A 183 -11.33 -5.63 -15.48
N VAL A 184 -10.98 -4.88 -14.43
CA VAL A 184 -11.83 -4.66 -13.26
C VAL A 184 -12.96 -3.65 -13.52
N ARG A 185 -12.81 -2.72 -14.47
CA ARG A 185 -13.75 -1.61 -14.68
C ARG A 185 -15.16 -2.08 -15.06
N PRO A 186 -15.36 -3.05 -15.98
CA PRO A 186 -16.68 -3.60 -16.25
C PRO A 186 -17.28 -4.33 -15.04
N VAL A 187 -16.45 -4.97 -14.21
CA VAL A 187 -16.88 -5.62 -12.97
C VAL A 187 -17.40 -4.58 -12.00
N LEU A 188 -16.63 -3.51 -11.74
CA LEU A 188 -17.04 -2.41 -10.85
C LEU A 188 -18.33 -1.73 -11.34
N LYS A 189 -18.42 -1.45 -12.65
CA LYS A 189 -19.60 -0.85 -13.27
C LYS A 189 -20.88 -1.65 -13.04
N ALA A 190 -20.80 -2.99 -12.97
CA ALA A 190 -21.97 -3.83 -12.70
C ALA A 190 -22.57 -3.62 -11.29
N TYR A 191 -21.79 -3.07 -10.36
CA TYR A 191 -22.20 -2.75 -8.99
C TYR A 191 -22.36 -1.25 -8.73
N GLU A 192 -22.22 -0.40 -9.74
CA GLU A 192 -22.40 1.04 -9.61
C GLU A 192 -23.81 1.37 -9.07
N GLY A 193 -23.86 2.22 -8.04
CA GLY A 193 -25.12 2.62 -7.38
C GLY A 193 -25.78 1.52 -6.52
N LYS A 194 -25.13 0.37 -6.31
CA LYS A 194 -25.62 -0.73 -5.47
C LYS A 194 -24.81 -0.83 -4.18
N ASP A 195 -25.41 -1.44 -3.17
CA ASP A 195 -24.67 -1.95 -2.01
C ASP A 195 -23.86 -3.18 -2.45
N ILE A 196 -22.56 -3.01 -2.71
CA ILE A 196 -21.66 -4.04 -3.23
C ILE A 196 -21.70 -5.32 -2.37
N PRO A 197 -21.50 -5.26 -1.03
CA PRO A 197 -21.64 -6.42 -0.15
C PRO A 197 -22.93 -7.22 -0.36
N ALA A 198 -24.09 -6.54 -0.33
CA ALA A 198 -25.39 -7.19 -0.44
C ALA A 198 -25.64 -7.76 -1.85
N ALA A 199 -25.31 -6.99 -2.89
CA ALA A 199 -25.48 -7.40 -4.27
C ALA A 199 -24.56 -8.58 -4.62
N TYR A 200 -23.30 -8.55 -4.19
CA TYR A 200 -22.36 -9.62 -4.43
C TYR A 200 -22.76 -10.91 -3.70
N ALA A 201 -23.25 -10.83 -2.47
CA ALA A 201 -23.74 -11.99 -1.73
C ALA A 201 -24.89 -12.71 -2.46
N GLN A 202 -25.78 -11.97 -3.12
CA GLN A 202 -26.85 -12.54 -3.95
C GLN A 202 -26.27 -13.23 -5.20
N VAL A 203 -25.33 -12.59 -5.89
CA VAL A 203 -24.66 -13.17 -7.07
C VAL A 203 -23.93 -14.47 -6.71
N GLU A 204 -23.23 -14.50 -5.58
CA GLU A 204 -22.51 -15.69 -5.10
C GLU A 204 -23.48 -16.81 -4.72
N ALA A 205 -24.60 -16.50 -4.04
CA ALA A 205 -25.64 -17.46 -3.69
C ALA A 205 -26.29 -18.08 -4.95
N ASP A 206 -26.60 -17.25 -5.95
CA ASP A 206 -27.16 -17.70 -7.23
C ASP A 206 -26.18 -18.58 -8.00
N TYR A 207 -24.90 -18.20 -8.04
CA TYR A 207 -23.85 -19.00 -8.65
C TYR A 207 -23.72 -20.37 -7.97
N LYS A 208 -23.67 -20.39 -6.64
CA LYS A 208 -23.60 -21.62 -5.85
C LYS A 208 -24.81 -22.52 -6.07
N LYS A 209 -26.02 -21.95 -6.09
CA LYS A 209 -27.24 -22.69 -6.38
C LYS A 209 -27.18 -23.36 -7.75
N ARG A 210 -26.82 -22.62 -8.81
CA ARG A 210 -26.67 -23.16 -10.16
C ARG A 210 -25.62 -24.27 -10.24
N PHE A 211 -24.52 -24.12 -9.50
CA PHE A 211 -23.48 -25.14 -9.41
C PHE A 211 -24.00 -26.43 -8.77
N ILE A 212 -24.72 -26.33 -7.64
CA ILE A 212 -25.32 -27.48 -6.95
C ILE A 212 -26.36 -28.15 -7.86
N ASP A 213 -27.29 -27.39 -8.44
CA ASP A 213 -28.32 -27.92 -9.33
C ASP A 213 -27.70 -28.66 -10.53
N ALA A 214 -26.62 -28.14 -11.10
CA ALA A 214 -25.90 -28.78 -12.20
C ALA A 214 -25.15 -30.04 -11.76
N TRP A 215 -24.62 -30.07 -10.53
CA TRP A 215 -23.99 -31.26 -9.95
C TRP A 215 -25.03 -32.35 -9.67
N GLU A 216 -26.17 -32.00 -9.07
CA GLU A 216 -27.25 -32.93 -8.75
C GLU A 216 -27.81 -33.59 -10.02
N LYS A 217 -28.12 -32.81 -11.06
CA LYS A 217 -28.58 -33.35 -12.36
C LYS A 217 -27.60 -34.34 -12.99
N LYS A 218 -26.29 -34.16 -12.80
CA LYS A 218 -25.28 -35.10 -13.31
C LYS A 218 -25.17 -36.40 -12.48
N HIS A 219 -25.61 -36.36 -11.22
CA HIS A 219 -25.56 -37.47 -10.27
C HIS A 219 -26.92 -38.11 -10.00
N GLU A 220 -27.99 -37.55 -10.55
CA GLU A 220 -29.34 -38.11 -10.59
C GLU A 220 -29.28 -39.46 -11.33
N GLY A 221 -29.60 -40.55 -10.63
CA GLY A 221 -29.50 -41.94 -11.13
C GLY A 221 -28.21 -42.70 -10.82
N LYS A 222 -27.17 -42.06 -10.25
CA LYS A 222 -25.91 -42.72 -9.83
C LYS A 222 -25.73 -42.84 -8.32
N ARG A 223 -26.70 -42.38 -7.52
CA ARG A 223 -26.69 -42.52 -6.06
C ARG A 223 -26.90 -44.00 -5.71
N ALA A 224 -25.82 -44.69 -5.33
CA ALA A 224 -25.91 -46.03 -4.75
C ALA A 224 -26.69 -45.96 -3.41
N PRO A 225 -27.51 -46.97 -3.08
CA PRO A 225 -28.21 -47.00 -1.80
C PRO A 225 -27.20 -46.99 -0.64
N ALA A 226 -27.57 -46.34 0.46
CA ALA A 226 -26.73 -46.07 1.63
C ALA A 226 -26.21 -47.32 2.39
N SER A 227 -26.36 -48.53 1.85
CA SER A 227 -26.03 -49.80 2.50
C SER A 227 -24.82 -50.55 1.90
N ALA A 228 -24.09 -49.97 0.95
CA ALA A 228 -22.90 -50.60 0.35
C ALA A 228 -21.58 -50.00 0.90
N SER A 229 -21.42 -49.99 2.23
CA SER A 229 -20.17 -49.61 2.89
C SER A 229 -19.28 -50.85 3.13
N VAL A 230 -18.71 -51.42 2.06
CA VAL A 230 -17.62 -52.40 2.17
C VAL A 230 -16.49 -51.95 1.25
N GLY A 231 -15.37 -51.55 1.86
CA GLY A 231 -14.10 -51.32 1.16
C GLY A 231 -13.60 -49.87 1.14
N ARG A 232 -13.24 -49.31 2.30
CA ARG A 232 -12.36 -48.12 2.38
C ARG A 232 -10.94 -48.57 2.71
N VAL A 233 -10.11 -48.71 1.67
CA VAL A 233 -8.64 -48.85 1.76
C VAL A 233 -8.02 -47.81 0.86
N SER A 234 -7.78 -46.60 1.39
CA SER A 234 -6.98 -45.57 0.73
C SER A 234 -6.24 -44.66 1.71
N SER A 235 -5.96 -45.14 2.93
CA SER A 235 -5.28 -44.38 3.99
C SER A 235 -3.78 -44.69 4.11
N LEU A 236 -3.13 -45.29 3.10
CA LEU A 236 -1.77 -45.86 3.23
C LEU A 236 -0.69 -45.23 2.33
N PHE A 237 -0.95 -44.07 1.73
CA PHE A 237 0.10 -43.20 1.18
C PHE A 237 -0.05 -41.81 1.81
N GLY A 238 0.86 -41.51 2.72
CA GLY A 238 0.77 -40.40 3.67
C GLY A 238 0.74 -39.01 3.03
N GLY A 239 -0.02 -38.12 3.66
CA GLY A 239 -0.04 -36.69 3.33
C GLY A 239 -1.22 -35.94 3.92
N SER A 240 -1.11 -35.52 5.19
CA SER A 240 -1.98 -34.57 5.90
C SER A 240 -3.47 -34.92 6.06
N SER A 241 -4.00 -34.61 7.24
CA SER A 241 -5.41 -34.71 7.64
C SER A 241 -6.31 -33.75 6.83
N GLY A 242 -6.55 -34.08 5.56
CA GLY A 242 -7.66 -33.51 4.79
C GLY A 242 -8.91 -34.31 5.08
N ALA A 243 -9.97 -33.65 5.59
CA ALA A 243 -11.29 -34.26 5.70
C ALA A 243 -11.68 -34.87 4.35
N VAL A 244 -11.79 -36.20 4.29
CA VAL A 244 -12.22 -36.92 3.09
C VAL A 244 -13.63 -36.43 2.77
N ALA A 245 -13.78 -35.68 1.68
CA ALA A 245 -15.06 -35.13 1.26
C ALA A 245 -16.08 -36.27 1.09
N ASP A 246 -17.24 -36.14 1.72
CA ASP A 246 -18.34 -37.10 1.62
C ASP A 246 -18.84 -37.16 0.16
N PRO A 247 -18.76 -38.31 -0.53
CA PRO A 247 -19.21 -38.44 -1.91
C PRO A 247 -20.71 -38.16 -2.12
N SER A 248 -21.50 -38.12 -1.04
CA SER A 248 -22.94 -37.85 -1.10
C SER A 248 -23.28 -36.36 -1.25
N GLN A 249 -22.33 -35.47 -0.98
CA GLN A 249 -22.52 -34.01 -0.98
C GLN A 249 -21.86 -33.36 -2.20
N PRO A 250 -22.39 -32.22 -2.71
CA PRO A 250 -21.75 -31.48 -3.77
C PRO A 250 -20.37 -30.98 -3.29
N PRO A 251 -19.32 -31.08 -4.14
CA PRO A 251 -18.02 -30.55 -3.78
C PRO A 251 -18.08 -29.02 -3.61
N PRO A 252 -17.16 -28.41 -2.85
CA PRO A 252 -17.08 -26.96 -2.75
C PRO A 252 -16.84 -26.34 -4.12
N THR A 253 -17.38 -25.13 -4.33
CA THR A 253 -17.10 -24.35 -5.53
C THR A 253 -15.63 -23.94 -5.58
N TYR A 254 -15.15 -23.55 -6.76
CA TYR A 254 -13.77 -23.07 -6.93
C TYR A 254 -13.44 -21.89 -6.00
N LEU A 255 -14.37 -20.93 -5.88
CA LEU A 255 -14.23 -19.79 -4.97
C LEU A 255 -14.15 -20.22 -3.50
N GLU A 256 -14.99 -21.16 -3.07
CA GLU A 256 -14.97 -21.67 -1.69
C GLU A 256 -13.67 -22.41 -1.35
N LEU A 257 -13.15 -23.20 -2.29
CA LEU A 257 -11.87 -23.89 -2.11
C LEU A 257 -10.74 -22.87 -1.95
N LYS A 258 -10.67 -21.88 -2.85
CA LYS A 258 -9.65 -20.82 -2.80
C LYS A 258 -9.76 -19.92 -1.58
N ARG A 259 -10.98 -19.60 -1.15
CA ARG A 259 -11.23 -18.88 0.10
C ARG A 259 -10.72 -19.65 1.31
N LYS A 260 -10.98 -20.96 1.36
CA LYS A 260 -10.48 -21.82 2.44
C LYS A 260 -8.96 -21.84 2.48
N GLU A 261 -8.31 -22.03 1.33
CA GLU A 261 -6.84 -21.97 1.21
C GLU A 261 -6.30 -20.62 1.71
N ALA A 262 -6.91 -19.49 1.29
CA ALA A 262 -6.49 -18.15 1.69
C ALA A 262 -6.71 -17.87 3.20
N GLN A 263 -7.78 -18.40 3.79
CA GLN A 263 -8.01 -18.30 5.24
C GLN A 263 -7.00 -19.13 6.04
N GLU A 264 -6.64 -20.32 5.56
CA GLU A 264 -5.61 -21.14 6.18
C GLU A 264 -4.24 -20.47 6.10
N MET A 265 -3.91 -19.88 4.95
CA MET A 265 -2.68 -19.09 4.77
C MET A 265 -2.64 -17.90 5.74
N TYR A 266 -3.70 -17.11 5.83
CA TYR A 266 -3.80 -16.00 6.79
C TYR A 266 -3.63 -16.48 8.24
N ARG A 267 -4.33 -17.55 8.66
CA ARG A 267 -4.20 -18.06 10.04
C ARG A 267 -2.79 -18.53 10.35
N ARG A 268 -2.15 -19.21 9.40
CA ARG A 268 -0.77 -19.68 9.54
C ARG A 268 0.21 -18.50 9.66
N GLU A 269 0.03 -17.47 8.85
CA GLU A 269 0.84 -16.26 8.93
C GLU A 269 0.66 -15.55 10.28
N GLN A 270 -0.57 -15.38 10.75
CA GLN A 270 -0.84 -14.78 12.07
C GLN A 270 -0.22 -15.58 13.22
N GLN A 271 -0.24 -16.92 13.14
CA GLN A 271 0.42 -17.79 14.10
C GLN A 271 1.93 -17.61 14.08
N TRP A 272 2.52 -17.61 12.88
CA TRP A 272 3.95 -17.40 12.69
C TRP A 272 4.39 -16.03 13.24
N MET A 273 3.65 -14.97 12.94
CA MET A 273 3.93 -13.61 13.43
C MET A 273 3.89 -13.54 14.96
N LYS A 274 2.93 -14.24 15.58
CA LYS A 274 2.82 -14.30 17.04
C LYS A 274 3.96 -15.08 17.69
N GLU A 275 4.38 -16.18 17.07
CA GLU A 275 5.49 -17.00 17.55
C GLU A 275 6.84 -16.25 17.44
N ASN A 276 7.01 -15.41 16.41
CA ASN A 276 8.26 -14.70 16.12
C ASN A 276 8.22 -13.21 16.51
N GLU A 277 7.24 -12.78 17.32
CA GLU A 277 6.99 -11.36 17.63
C GLU A 277 8.23 -10.67 18.22
N GLU A 278 8.94 -11.32 19.15
CA GLU A 278 10.12 -10.75 19.79
C GLU A 278 11.29 -10.57 18.84
N GLU A 279 11.56 -11.56 17.99
CA GLU A 279 12.62 -11.50 16.98
C GLU A 279 12.33 -10.40 15.96
N LEU A 280 11.06 -10.30 15.54
CA LEU A 280 10.63 -9.31 14.58
C LEU A 280 10.75 -7.89 15.14
N LYS A 281 10.42 -7.68 16.42
CA LYS A 281 10.66 -6.40 17.10
C LYS A 281 12.14 -6.04 17.15
N LYS A 282 13.02 -7.00 17.48
CA LYS A 282 14.48 -6.79 17.49
C LYS A 282 15.01 -6.41 16.12
N MET A 283 14.55 -7.09 15.06
CA MET A 283 14.93 -6.76 13.68
C MET A 283 14.50 -5.35 13.28
N ILE A 284 13.27 -4.95 13.62
CA ILE A 284 12.77 -3.60 13.32
C ILE A 284 13.53 -2.53 14.08
N GLU A 285 13.85 -2.76 15.35
CA GLU A 285 14.61 -1.81 16.14
C GLU A 285 16.03 -1.64 15.60
N ALA A 286 16.68 -2.74 15.20
CA ALA A 286 17.98 -2.72 14.55
C ALA A 286 17.95 -1.95 13.22
N ASP A 287 16.94 -2.19 12.37
CA ASP A 287 16.79 -1.49 11.10
C ASP A 287 16.51 0.01 11.30
N LYS A 288 15.65 0.37 12.27
CA LYS A 288 15.41 1.77 12.66
C LYS A 288 16.69 2.46 13.12
N GLN A 289 17.53 1.78 13.92
CA GLN A 289 18.81 2.33 14.36
C GLN A 289 19.78 2.51 13.20
N ALA A 290 19.84 1.56 12.26
CA ALA A 290 20.66 1.68 11.06
C ALA A 290 20.22 2.85 10.18
N GLN A 291 18.91 3.00 9.94
CA GLN A 291 18.35 4.13 9.18
C GLN A 291 18.61 5.48 9.86
N MET A 292 18.47 5.56 11.19
CA MET A 292 18.80 6.78 11.94
C MET A 292 20.30 7.12 11.85
N ALA A 293 21.18 6.12 11.89
CA ALA A 293 22.61 6.33 11.72
C ALA A 293 22.97 6.81 10.30
N GLU A 294 22.33 6.26 9.26
CA GLU A 294 22.52 6.68 7.88
C GLU A 294 22.02 8.12 7.66
N MET A 295 20.81 8.45 8.10
CA MET A 295 20.27 9.82 8.04
C MET A 295 21.13 10.82 8.82
N GLY A 296 21.63 10.43 9.99
CA GLY A 296 22.58 11.24 10.76
C GLY A 296 23.87 11.53 10.00
N GLY A 297 24.42 10.54 9.29
CA GLY A 297 25.60 10.70 8.44
C GLY A 297 25.34 11.59 7.22
N THR A 298 24.19 11.45 6.55
CA THR A 298 23.80 12.30 5.41
C THR A 298 23.59 13.75 5.82
N LEU A 299 22.98 14.00 6.99
CA LEU A 299 22.70 15.35 7.49
C LEU A 299 23.99 16.06 7.97
N LEU A 300 24.91 15.31 8.59
CA LEU A 300 26.24 15.82 8.94
C LEU A 300 27.09 16.12 7.68
N GLY A 301 27.00 15.25 6.66
CA GLY A 301 27.65 15.45 5.36
C GLY A 301 27.07 16.63 4.57
N ALA A 302 25.76 16.84 4.63
CA ALA A 302 25.09 17.99 4.02
C ALA A 302 25.45 19.32 4.73
N LEU A 303 25.56 19.31 6.06
CA LEU A 303 26.04 20.47 6.83
C LEU A 303 27.53 20.76 6.59
N ALA A 304 28.37 19.73 6.44
CA ALA A 304 29.79 19.90 6.08
C ALA A 304 30.00 20.36 4.63
N GLY A 305 29.06 20.06 3.72
CA GLY A 305 29.07 20.49 2.32
C GLY A 305 28.66 21.96 2.11
N VAL A 306 27.99 22.59 3.07
CA VAL A 306 27.75 24.05 3.08
C VAL A 306 28.95 24.72 3.75
N GLY A 307 30.04 24.81 2.99
CA GLY A 307 31.28 25.47 3.43
C GLY A 307 31.05 26.94 3.77
N PHE A 308 30.96 27.23 5.06
CA PHE A 308 31.06 28.59 5.59
C PHE A 308 32.54 29.01 5.47
N LYS A 309 32.92 29.63 4.35
CA LYS A 309 34.23 30.28 4.22
C LYS A 309 34.20 31.55 5.08
N PRO A 310 35.03 31.67 6.14
CA PRO A 310 35.09 32.92 6.90
C PRO A 310 35.62 34.04 5.99
N PRO A 311 35.17 35.29 6.17
CA PRO A 311 35.61 36.40 5.33
C PRO A 311 37.10 36.65 5.54
N GLU A 312 37.86 36.66 4.44
CA GLU A 312 39.25 37.08 4.38
C GLU A 312 39.35 38.54 4.84
N GLY A 313 40.04 38.77 5.96
CA GLY A 313 40.31 40.09 6.50
C GLY A 313 41.34 40.83 5.67
N GLU A 314 41.05 42.11 5.41
CA GLU A 314 41.83 43.07 4.63
C GLU A 314 43.31 43.17 5.08
N GLU A 315 44.22 43.07 4.12
CA GLU A 315 45.61 43.52 4.27
C GLU A 315 45.68 45.05 4.33
N LYS A 316 46.45 45.58 5.28
CA LYS A 316 47.13 46.89 5.15
C LYS A 316 48.51 46.88 5.82
N PRO A 317 49.44 47.76 5.38
CA PRO A 317 50.84 47.42 5.17
C PRO A 317 51.82 47.99 6.22
N GLY A 318 52.95 47.29 6.35
CA GLY A 318 54.28 47.88 6.61
C GLY A 318 54.75 47.97 8.07
N GLU A 319 55.73 47.14 8.44
CA GLU A 319 57.01 47.59 9.00
C GLU A 319 58.04 46.42 9.09
N THR A 320 59.20 46.66 8.49
CA THR A 320 60.52 45.99 8.63
C THR A 320 60.93 45.76 10.10
N GLN A 321 61.79 44.83 10.54
CA GLN A 321 63.04 44.24 10.02
C GLN A 321 63.49 43.15 11.02
N ALA A 322 64.20 42.09 10.58
CA ALA A 322 65.47 41.57 11.17
C ALA A 322 65.74 40.07 10.87
N SER A 323 66.62 39.85 9.88
CA SER A 323 67.70 38.86 9.72
C SER A 323 67.86 37.63 10.63
N ALA A 324 68.11 36.45 10.01
CA ALA A 324 69.36 35.65 10.10
C ALA A 324 69.21 34.32 9.29
N SER A 325 69.91 34.15 8.14
CA SER A 325 71.02 33.20 7.85
C SER A 325 70.73 31.70 8.13
N GLY A 326 71.01 30.70 7.28
CA GLY A 326 71.85 30.53 6.07
C GLY A 326 71.39 29.31 5.24
N ALA A 327 71.70 29.23 3.94
CA ALA A 327 72.71 28.35 3.31
C ALA A 327 72.53 26.84 3.66
N ASP A 328 72.26 25.89 2.76
CA ASP A 328 72.98 25.59 1.51
C ASP A 328 72.13 24.80 0.46
N ALA A 329 72.48 25.07 -0.82
CA ALA A 329 72.64 24.21 -2.00
C ALA A 329 72.67 22.66 -1.78
N VAL A 330 72.31 21.74 -2.70
CA VAL A 330 72.12 21.67 -4.17
C VAL A 330 71.48 20.29 -4.50
N PRO A 331 70.92 20.06 -5.71
CA PRO A 331 70.08 18.90 -6.07
C PRO A 331 70.88 17.76 -6.71
N VAL A 332 70.22 16.65 -7.13
CA VAL A 332 70.38 15.97 -8.45
C VAL A 332 69.88 14.50 -8.47
N SER A 333 69.18 14.21 -9.59
CA SER A 333 69.06 12.96 -10.37
C SER A 333 68.10 11.81 -9.99
N THR A 334 67.06 11.70 -10.83
CA THR A 334 66.77 10.56 -11.75
C THR A 334 67.48 9.20 -11.52
N ALA A 335 66.72 8.10 -11.47
CA ALA A 335 66.47 7.21 -12.61
C ALA A 335 65.86 5.85 -12.19
N LYS A 336 64.88 5.39 -12.99
CA LYS A 336 64.56 4.01 -13.44
C LYS A 336 64.63 2.87 -12.41
N GLN A 337 63.52 2.18 -12.20
CA GLN A 337 62.93 1.13 -13.07
C GLN A 337 61.48 0.90 -12.70
#